data_AF-A0A3P7ZFF9-F1
#
_entry.id   AF-A0A3P7ZFF9-F1
#
_cell.length_a   1.000
_cell.length_b   1.000
_cell.length_c   1.000
_cell.angle_alpha   90.00
_cell.angle_beta   90.00
_cell.angle_gamma   90.00
#
_symmetry.space_group_name_H-M   'P 1'
#
loop_
_entity.id
_entity.type
_entity.pdbx_description
1 polymer ?
#
loop_
_entity_poly.entity_id
_entity_poly.type
_entity_poly.pdbx_seq_one_letter_code
_entity_poly.pdbx_strand_id
1 'polypeptide(L)'
;MLFSHVITLTFCLNLSTSGGLALNNKEKARVYAELGFDWSLFLSTFVHNELVTMTIKMFGNDEQKQKYLPKLASGEMTGAFCLHESSCGQDIAGIQSRATPIQHDGKEYLMFNGLKSWVTNGALADVLIVFSKMRSIADDAVGEQY
;
A
#
# COMPACT_ATOMS: atom_id res chain seq x y z
N MET A 1 9.33 -24.77 8.18
CA MET A 1 9.66 -24.61 6.74
C MET A 1 8.43 -24.55 5.83
N LEU A 2 7.37 -25.36 6.05
CA LEU A 2 6.14 -25.31 5.24
C LEU A 2 5.40 -23.96 5.29
N PHE A 3 5.29 -23.33 6.46
CA PHE A 3 4.62 -22.02 6.61
C PHE A 3 5.32 -20.88 5.85
N SER A 4 6.66 -20.89 5.80
CA SER A 4 7.42 -19.87 5.07
C SER A 4 7.25 -20.01 3.54
N HIS A 5 7.16 -21.24 3.03
CA HIS A 5 6.97 -21.47 1.58
C HIS A 5 5.56 -21.11 1.10
N VAL A 6 4.52 -21.36 1.92
CA VAL A 6 3.14 -20.97 1.60
C VAL A 6 3.00 -19.44 1.60
N ILE A 7 3.57 -18.75 2.60
CA ILE A 7 3.55 -17.28 2.66
C ILE A 7 4.29 -16.66 1.46
N THR A 8 5.46 -17.20 1.09
CA THR A 8 6.18 -16.73 -0.09
C THR A 8 5.36 -16.97 -1.36
N LEU A 9 4.80 -18.17 -1.60
CA LEU A 9 4.03 -18.44 -2.83
C LEU A 9 2.85 -17.48 -3.04
N THR A 10 2.29 -16.98 -1.94
CA THR A 10 1.08 -16.19 -1.91
C THR A 10 1.32 -14.71 -2.23
N PHE A 11 2.52 -14.16 -1.99
CA PHE A 11 2.82 -12.73 -2.18
C PHE A 11 3.46 -12.35 -3.54
N CYS A 12 3.74 -13.33 -4.42
CA CYS A 12 4.47 -13.08 -5.67
C CYS A 12 3.61 -13.13 -6.96
N LEU A 13 2.30 -12.88 -6.93
CA LEU A 13 1.45 -13.21 -8.08
C LEU A 13 1.66 -12.32 -9.32
N ASN A 14 2.14 -11.08 -9.14
CA ASN A 14 2.01 -10.01 -10.14
C ASN A 14 3.28 -9.63 -10.95
N LEU A 15 4.45 -10.14 -10.58
CA LEU A 15 5.74 -9.71 -11.13
C LEU A 15 6.43 -10.86 -11.85
N SER A 16 7.11 -10.58 -12.96
CA SER A 16 7.95 -11.56 -13.69
C SER A 16 9.40 -11.54 -13.27
N THR A 17 9.82 -10.46 -12.62
CA THR A 17 11.18 -10.28 -12.10
C THR A 17 11.19 -10.54 -10.60
N SER A 18 12.34 -11.01 -10.09
CA SER A 18 12.62 -11.16 -8.65
C SER A 18 11.80 -12.22 -7.90
N GLY A 19 11.46 -13.34 -8.55
CA GLY A 19 10.80 -14.48 -7.90
C GLY A 19 9.27 -14.48 -7.97
N GLY A 20 8.67 -13.55 -8.72
CA GLY A 20 7.24 -13.54 -8.99
C GLY A 20 6.77 -14.52 -10.07
N LEU A 21 5.49 -14.91 -9.97
CA LEU A 21 4.84 -15.89 -10.85
C LEU A 21 4.28 -15.29 -12.15
N ALA A 22 4.27 -13.96 -12.28
CA ALA A 22 3.76 -13.24 -13.45
C ALA A 22 2.36 -13.67 -13.94
N LEU A 23 1.48 -14.01 -13.01
CA LEU A 23 0.16 -14.54 -13.34
C LEU A 23 -0.71 -13.47 -14.02
N ASN A 24 -1.44 -13.88 -15.05
CA ASN A 24 -2.49 -13.05 -15.62
C ASN A 24 -3.72 -13.02 -14.70
N ASN A 25 -4.66 -12.10 -14.96
CA ASN A 25 -5.83 -11.91 -14.11
C ASN A 25 -6.70 -13.18 -13.95
N LYS A 26 -6.75 -14.07 -14.97
CA LYS A 26 -7.51 -15.32 -14.88
C LYS A 26 -6.83 -16.33 -13.94
N GLU A 27 -5.51 -16.42 -14.00
CA GLU A 27 -4.72 -17.28 -13.13
C GLU A 27 -4.78 -16.80 -11.67
N LYS A 28 -4.64 -15.48 -11.45
CA LYS A 28 -4.82 -14.89 -10.12
C LYS A 28 -6.21 -15.14 -9.56
N ALA A 29 -7.26 -15.01 -10.38
CA ALA A 29 -8.63 -15.30 -9.95
C ALA A 29 -8.81 -16.74 -9.46
N ARG A 30 -8.12 -17.72 -10.07
CA ARG A 30 -8.14 -19.11 -9.59
C ARG A 30 -7.43 -19.25 -8.25
N VAL A 31 -6.25 -18.65 -8.10
CA VAL A 31 -5.52 -18.65 -6.81
C VAL A 31 -6.38 -18.02 -5.71
N TYR A 32 -7.00 -16.88 -5.99
CA TYR A 32 -7.88 -16.20 -5.04
C TYR A 32 -9.16 -16.98 -4.72
N ALA A 33 -9.70 -17.76 -5.66
CA ALA A 33 -10.84 -18.64 -5.40
C ALA A 33 -10.49 -19.73 -4.38
N GLU A 34 -9.29 -20.32 -4.48
CA GLU A 34 -8.80 -21.31 -3.50
C GLU A 34 -8.47 -20.66 -2.15
N LEU A 35 -7.87 -19.46 -2.14
CA LEU A 35 -7.64 -18.73 -0.89
C LEU A 35 -8.93 -18.29 -0.21
N GLY A 36 -10.04 -18.18 -0.96
CA GLY A 36 -11.35 -17.76 -0.46
C GLY A 36 -11.95 -18.66 0.63
N PHE A 37 -11.41 -19.87 0.84
CA PHE A 37 -11.76 -20.71 1.99
C PHE A 37 -11.28 -20.12 3.33
N ASP A 38 -10.19 -19.34 3.33
CA ASP A 38 -9.74 -18.54 4.47
C ASP A 38 -9.76 -17.05 4.10
N TRP A 39 -10.80 -16.36 4.54
CA TRP A 39 -10.99 -14.95 4.27
C TRP A 39 -9.86 -14.05 4.79
N SER A 40 -9.23 -14.42 5.91
CA SER A 40 -8.15 -13.62 6.50
C SER A 40 -6.90 -13.67 5.62
N LEU A 41 -6.54 -14.87 5.18
CA LEU A 41 -5.41 -15.11 4.29
C LEU A 41 -5.69 -14.48 2.92
N PHE A 42 -6.89 -14.66 2.38
CA PHE A 42 -7.31 -14.03 1.13
C PHE A 42 -7.14 -12.51 1.18
N LEU A 43 -7.70 -11.83 2.18
CA LEU A 43 -7.65 -10.37 2.27
C LEU A 43 -6.21 -9.85 2.45
N SER A 44 -5.42 -10.50 3.31
CA SER A 44 -4.01 -10.12 3.52
C SER A 44 -3.20 -10.22 2.22
N THR A 45 -3.40 -11.31 1.49
CA THR A 45 -2.76 -11.58 0.20
C THR A 45 -3.18 -10.59 -0.87
N PHE A 46 -4.48 -10.34 -0.97
CA PHE A 46 -5.06 -9.47 -1.98
C PHE A 46 -4.56 -8.04 -1.81
N VAL A 47 -4.54 -7.53 -0.58
CA VAL A 47 -4.04 -6.17 -0.28
C VAL A 47 -2.58 -6.04 -0.68
N HIS A 48 -1.73 -6.99 -0.31
CA HIS A 48 -0.33 -6.98 -0.68
C HIS A 48 -0.14 -6.98 -2.21
N ASN A 49 -0.75 -7.97 -2.89
CA ASN A 49 -0.51 -8.19 -4.32
C ASN A 49 -1.17 -7.13 -5.20
N GLU A 50 -2.46 -6.88 -5.00
CA GLU A 50 -3.27 -6.07 -5.93
C GLU A 50 -3.27 -4.60 -5.57
N LEU A 51 -3.22 -4.25 -4.27
CA LEU A 51 -3.29 -2.85 -3.87
C LEU A 51 -1.92 -2.22 -3.69
N VAL A 52 -0.96 -2.93 -3.08
CA VAL A 52 0.37 -2.36 -2.81
C VAL A 52 1.31 -2.58 -3.99
N THR A 53 1.61 -3.83 -4.32
CA THR A 53 2.59 -4.18 -5.35
C THR A 53 2.18 -3.61 -6.71
N MET A 54 0.90 -3.68 -7.06
CA MET A 54 0.43 -3.12 -8.32
C MET A 54 0.46 -1.59 -8.34
N THR A 55 0.15 -0.91 -7.23
CA THR A 55 0.27 0.56 -7.15
C THR A 55 1.71 1.01 -7.42
N ILE A 56 2.70 0.38 -6.80
CA ILE A 56 4.11 0.71 -7.05
C ILE A 56 4.51 0.37 -8.49
N LYS A 57 4.05 -0.77 -9.01
CA LYS A 57 4.31 -1.18 -10.40
C LYS A 57 3.74 -0.19 -11.42
N MET A 58 2.53 0.32 -11.18
CA MET A 58 1.84 1.24 -12.10
C MET A 58 2.34 2.67 -11.98
N PHE A 59 2.50 3.19 -10.75
CA PHE A 59 2.67 4.62 -10.49
C PHE A 59 4.01 4.99 -9.86
N GLY A 60 4.79 4.01 -9.39
CA GLY A 60 6.11 4.26 -8.82
C GLY A 60 7.12 4.74 -9.87
N ASN A 61 8.02 5.61 -9.45
CA ASN A 61 9.20 5.96 -10.25
C ASN A 61 10.20 4.78 -10.30
N ASP A 62 11.24 4.88 -11.13
CA ASP A 62 12.18 3.77 -11.34
C ASP A 62 12.94 3.40 -10.05
N GLU A 63 13.30 4.38 -9.22
CA GLU A 63 13.97 4.14 -7.94
C GLU A 63 13.07 3.36 -6.97
N GLN A 64 11.80 3.77 -6.83
CA GLN A 64 10.81 3.09 -6.00
C GLN A 64 10.55 1.66 -6.50
N LYS A 65 10.43 1.47 -7.82
CA LYS A 65 10.23 0.15 -8.42
C LYS A 65 11.40 -0.77 -8.13
N GLN A 66 12.63 -0.31 -8.33
CA GLN A 66 13.85 -1.08 -8.05
C GLN A 66 14.00 -1.40 -6.56
N LYS A 67 13.62 -0.46 -5.68
CA LYS A 67 13.73 -0.64 -4.23
C LYS A 67 12.69 -1.61 -3.65
N TYR A 68 11.43 -1.47 -4.04
CA TYR A 68 10.32 -2.15 -3.36
C TYR A 68 9.84 -3.42 -4.07
N LEU A 69 9.73 -3.43 -5.41
CA LEU A 69 9.12 -4.56 -6.12
C LEU A 69 9.85 -5.89 -5.88
N PRO A 70 11.20 -5.97 -5.86
CA PRO A 70 11.88 -7.23 -5.58
C PRO A 70 11.59 -7.78 -4.19
N LYS A 71 11.50 -6.91 -3.17
CA LYS A 71 11.28 -7.29 -1.77
C LYS A 71 9.83 -7.65 -1.48
N LEU A 72 8.89 -6.96 -2.12
CA LEU A 72 7.48 -7.32 -2.10
C LEU A 72 7.27 -8.66 -2.81
N ALA A 73 7.88 -8.84 -3.99
CA ALA A 73 7.82 -10.10 -4.71
C ALA A 73 8.39 -11.27 -3.91
N SER A 74 9.49 -11.11 -3.18
CA SER A 74 10.06 -12.21 -2.38
C SER A 74 9.32 -12.48 -1.07
N GLY A 75 8.43 -11.56 -0.64
CA GLY A 75 7.83 -11.57 0.69
C GLY A 75 8.79 -11.12 1.81
N GLU A 76 9.98 -10.59 1.48
CA GLU A 76 10.88 -9.95 2.46
C GLU A 76 10.23 -8.71 3.07
N MET A 77 9.47 -7.97 2.27
CA MET A 77 8.63 -6.86 2.74
C MET A 77 7.17 -7.21 2.55
N THR A 78 6.34 -6.78 3.48
CA THR A 78 4.88 -6.77 3.32
C THR A 78 4.33 -5.35 3.26
N GLY A 79 3.13 -5.22 2.70
CA GLY A 79 2.53 -3.92 2.44
C GLY A 79 1.11 -3.80 2.95
N ALA A 80 0.73 -2.56 3.28
CA ALA A 80 -0.65 -2.19 3.56
C ALA A 80 -1.09 -0.97 2.75
N PHE A 81 -2.40 -0.86 2.56
CA PHE A 81 -3.04 0.17 1.75
C PHE A 81 -3.98 1.02 2.61
N CYS A 82 -3.65 2.31 2.75
CA CYS A 82 -4.22 3.21 3.74
C CYS A 82 -5.06 4.30 3.05
N LEU A 83 -6.28 3.94 2.67
CA LEU A 83 -7.22 4.83 1.98
C LEU A 83 -8.26 5.41 2.95
N HIS A 84 -9.04 4.54 3.59
CA HIS A 84 -10.19 4.91 4.40
C HIS A 84 -9.85 5.68 5.67
N GLU A 85 -10.77 6.57 6.05
CA GLU A 85 -10.79 7.30 7.31
C GLU A 85 -12.18 7.13 7.93
N SER A 86 -12.27 7.06 9.24
CA SER A 86 -13.56 6.95 9.95
C SER A 86 -14.52 8.11 9.65
N SER A 87 -13.98 9.26 9.28
CA SER A 87 -14.72 10.48 8.94
C SER A 87 -15.31 10.47 7.52
N CYS A 88 -14.80 9.66 6.59
CA CYS A 88 -15.12 9.79 5.16
C CYS A 88 -16.07 8.73 4.61
N GLY A 89 -16.35 7.65 5.35
CA GLY A 89 -17.32 6.63 4.93
C GLY A 89 -17.11 6.14 3.49
N GLN A 90 -18.10 6.36 2.63
CA GLN A 90 -18.04 6.06 1.18
C GLN A 90 -17.50 7.23 0.34
N ASP A 91 -17.48 8.44 0.87
CA ASP A 91 -16.91 9.62 0.19
C ASP A 91 -15.40 9.68 0.40
N ILE A 92 -14.68 8.89 -0.39
CA ILE A 92 -13.21 8.81 -0.32
C ILE A 92 -12.55 10.14 -0.70
N ALA A 93 -13.19 10.98 -1.53
CA ALA A 93 -12.67 12.32 -1.85
C ALA A 93 -12.69 13.25 -0.62
N GLY A 94 -13.55 12.94 0.35
CA GLY A 94 -13.69 13.61 1.63
C GLY A 94 -12.57 13.35 2.65
N ILE A 95 -11.48 12.66 2.31
CA ILE A 95 -10.37 12.43 3.27
C ILE A 95 -9.82 13.73 3.89
N GLN A 96 -9.48 13.64 5.16
CA GLN A 96 -8.99 14.72 6.01
C GLN A 96 -7.50 14.61 6.32
N SER A 97 -6.85 13.47 6.07
CA SER A 97 -5.39 13.38 6.20
C SER A 97 -4.68 14.39 5.30
N ARG A 98 -3.64 15.03 5.84
CA ARG A 98 -2.83 16.04 5.15
C ARG A 98 -1.37 15.59 5.05
N ALA A 99 -0.74 15.89 3.92
CA ALA A 99 0.71 15.86 3.74
C ALA A 99 1.20 17.30 3.58
N THR A 100 2.13 17.72 4.42
CA THR A 100 2.68 19.10 4.41
C THR A 100 4.19 19.02 4.15
N PRO A 101 4.74 19.74 3.15
CA PRO A 101 6.18 19.87 3.00
C PRO A 101 6.79 20.48 4.25
N ILE A 102 7.83 19.85 4.78
CA ILE A 102 8.64 20.37 5.87
C ILE A 102 10.10 20.30 5.49
N GLN A 103 10.90 21.23 6.02
CA GLN A 103 12.35 21.16 5.94
C GLN A 103 12.88 20.64 7.27
N HIS A 104 13.68 19.59 7.23
CA HIS A 104 14.33 19.01 8.41
C HIS A 104 15.75 18.60 8.03
N ASP A 105 16.76 19.02 8.79
CA ASP A 105 18.18 18.75 8.52
C ASP A 105 18.63 19.07 7.08
N GLY A 106 18.11 20.17 6.51
CA GLY A 106 18.42 20.60 5.15
C GLY A 106 17.86 19.71 4.04
N LYS A 107 16.91 18.82 4.36
CA LYS A 107 16.17 17.98 3.41
C LYS A 107 14.67 18.26 3.48
N GLU A 108 14.02 18.16 2.33
CA GLU A 108 12.56 18.23 2.24
C GLU A 108 11.93 16.88 2.56
N TYR A 109 10.93 16.89 3.45
CA TYR A 109 10.10 15.75 3.78
C TYR A 109 8.62 16.10 3.67
N LEU A 110 7.79 15.08 3.54
CA LEU A 110 6.34 15.22 3.70
C LEU A 110 5.95 14.79 5.11
N MET A 111 5.51 15.74 5.94
CA MET A 111 4.89 15.44 7.22
C MET A 111 3.45 15.01 6.99
N PHE A 112 3.15 13.75 7.32
CA PHE A 112 1.79 13.23 7.31
C PHE A 112 1.10 13.52 8.65
N ASN A 113 -0.11 14.09 8.61
CA ASN A 113 -0.99 14.22 9.76
C ASN A 113 -2.38 13.69 9.39
N GLY A 114 -2.81 12.63 10.06
CA GLY A 114 -4.11 12.00 9.82
C GLY A 114 -4.26 10.66 10.52
N LEU A 115 -5.48 10.13 10.48
CA LEU A 115 -5.83 8.82 11.03
C LEU A 115 -6.43 7.96 9.91
N LYS A 116 -5.83 6.79 9.68
CA LYS A 116 -6.33 5.80 8.72
C LYS A 116 -7.03 4.67 9.46
N SER A 117 -8.12 4.18 8.88
CA SER A 117 -8.98 3.16 9.49
C SER A 117 -9.01 1.91 8.62
N TRP A 118 -9.23 0.76 9.26
CA TRP A 118 -9.40 -0.54 8.58
C TRP A 118 -8.21 -0.95 7.70
N VAL A 119 -7.00 -0.67 8.19
CA VAL A 119 -5.75 -0.93 7.45
C VAL A 119 -5.34 -2.39 7.60
N THR A 120 -5.81 -3.24 6.68
CA THR A 120 -5.35 -4.63 6.56
C THR A 120 -3.83 -4.68 6.40
N ASN A 121 -3.18 -5.60 7.12
CA ASN A 121 -1.73 -5.74 7.26
C ASN A 121 -1.03 -4.56 7.98
N GLY A 122 -1.75 -3.53 8.45
CA GLY A 122 -1.13 -2.30 8.95
C GLY A 122 -0.13 -2.50 10.10
N ALA A 123 -0.36 -3.48 10.98
CA ALA A 123 0.54 -3.78 12.10
C ALA A 123 1.81 -4.55 11.69
N LEU A 124 1.82 -5.17 10.51
CA LEU A 124 2.92 -6.03 10.03
C LEU A 124 3.62 -5.46 8.79
N ALA A 125 3.09 -4.39 8.20
CA ALA A 125 3.57 -3.84 6.94
C ALA A 125 4.87 -3.05 7.09
N ASP A 126 5.81 -3.33 6.19
CA ASP A 126 7.07 -2.59 6.04
C ASP A 126 6.90 -1.36 5.12
N VAL A 127 5.89 -1.40 4.24
CA VAL A 127 5.54 -0.30 3.34
C VAL A 127 4.04 0.01 3.40
N LEU A 128 3.73 1.30 3.46
CA LEU A 128 2.35 1.80 3.46
C LEU A 128 2.13 2.63 2.19
N ILE A 129 1.08 2.31 1.44
CA ILE A 129 0.52 3.21 0.44
C ILE A 129 -0.49 4.10 1.15
N VAL A 130 -0.18 5.38 1.33
CA VAL A 130 -1.01 6.30 2.10
C VAL A 130 -1.61 7.38 1.21
N PHE A 131 -2.93 7.55 1.30
CA PHE A 131 -3.65 8.61 0.59
C PHE A 131 -3.82 9.81 1.50
N SER A 132 -3.47 11.00 1.03
CA SER A 132 -3.64 12.25 1.75
C SER A 132 -3.84 13.40 0.79
N LYS A 133 -4.46 14.49 1.26
CA LYS A 133 -4.48 15.75 0.53
C LYS A 133 -3.17 16.48 0.78
N MET A 134 -2.58 17.02 -0.28
CA MET A 134 -1.44 17.91 -0.14
C MET A 134 -1.92 19.23 0.47
N ARG A 135 -1.28 19.69 1.54
CA ARG A 135 -1.47 21.06 2.03
C ARG A 135 -0.61 21.96 1.17
N SER A 136 -1.23 22.93 0.50
CA SER A 136 -0.48 23.93 -0.26
C SER A 136 -0.08 25.07 0.67
N ILE A 137 1.05 25.72 0.39
CA ILE A 137 1.50 26.92 1.12
C ILE A 137 0.46 28.06 1.00
N ALA A 138 -0.38 28.06 -0.05
CA ALA A 138 -1.47 29.01 -0.22
C ALA A 138 -2.62 28.80 0.79
N ASP A 139 -2.81 27.58 1.29
CA ASP A 139 -3.82 27.27 2.30
C ASP A 139 -3.45 27.85 3.68
N ASP A 140 -2.17 28.16 3.91
CA ASP A 140 -1.70 28.81 5.15
C ASP A 140 -1.88 30.34 5.14
N ALA A 141 -2.00 30.96 3.97
CA ALA A 141 -2.31 32.38 3.84
C ALA A 141 -3.79 32.68 4.13
N VAL A 142 -4.64 31.66 4.04
CA VAL A 142 -6.05 31.70 4.45
C VAL A 142 -6.14 30.98 5.78
N GLY A 143 -5.67 31.62 6.85
CA GLY A 143 -5.74 31.05 8.19
C GLY A 143 -7.17 30.60 8.51
N GLU A 144 -7.41 29.29 8.51
CA GLU A 144 -8.67 28.71 9.00
C GLU A 144 -8.69 28.92 10.52
N GLN A 145 -9.33 30.01 10.92
CA GLN A 145 -9.89 30.19 12.25
C GLN A 145 -11.00 29.17 12.44
N TYR A 146 -10.75 28.13 13.21
CA TYR A 146 -11.77 27.37 13.93
C TYR A 146 -11.27 27.06 15.34
#